data_AF-A0A367INS0-F1
#
_entry.id   AF-A0A367INS0-F1
#
_cell.length_a   1.000
_cell.length_b   1.000
_cell.length_c   1.000
_cell.angle_alpha   90.00
_cell.angle_beta   90.00
_cell.angle_gamma   90.00
#
_symmetry.space_group_name_H-M   'P 1'
#
loop_
_entity.id
_entity.type
_entity.pdbx_description
1 polymer ?
#
loop_
_entity_poly.entity_id
_entity_poly.type
_entity_poly.pdbx_seq_one_letter_code
_entity_poly.pdbx_strand_id
1 'polypeptide(L)'
;MNDGNDLEVAYKVLLELETRFNQKPRSGNLGIHGPQIQALTGYVHVFKQHPHPLIINTAILKLADWFRSYNNTVKLYILKVFKEASHHLEKVMNVDETVRRILPILGSNDPIARSLTLRVLGCMSSIIAEKLDVQFG
;
A
#
# COMPACT_ATOMS: atom_id res chain seq x y z
N MET A 1 -25.60 13.22 -2.11
CA MET A 1 -24.71 12.86 -0.98
C MET A 1 -23.58 13.87 -0.98
N ASN A 2 -23.17 14.36 0.20
CA ASN A 2 -22.19 15.44 0.31
C ASN A 2 -20.80 14.82 0.29
N ASP A 3 -20.12 14.82 -0.87
CA ASP A 3 -18.83 14.15 -1.10
C ASP A 3 -17.76 14.48 -0.02
N GLY A 4 -17.85 15.67 0.59
CA GLY A 4 -16.97 16.07 1.69
C GLY A 4 -17.10 15.20 2.96
N ASN A 5 -18.31 14.73 3.29
CA ASN A 5 -18.54 13.90 4.47
C ASN A 5 -18.01 12.46 4.27
N ASP A 6 -18.18 11.92 3.06
CA ASP A 6 -17.74 10.55 2.76
C ASP A 6 -16.21 10.46 2.70
N LEU A 7 -15.54 11.50 2.23
CA LEU A 7 -14.08 11.60 2.23
C LEU A 7 -13.53 11.71 3.66
N GLU A 8 -14.16 12.50 4.53
CA GLU A 8 -13.77 12.62 5.94
C GLU A 8 -13.88 11.27 6.66
N VAL A 9 -14.97 10.52 6.42
CA VAL A 9 -15.16 9.18 6.97
C VAL A 9 -14.04 8.23 6.49
N ALA A 10 -13.74 8.24 5.19
CA ALA A 10 -12.68 7.40 4.64
C ALA A 10 -11.30 7.70 5.26
N TYR A 11 -10.98 8.97 5.48
CA TYR A 11 -9.74 9.38 6.15
C TYR A 11 -9.68 8.94 7.61
N LYS A 12 -10.79 9.03 8.35
CA LYS A 12 -10.87 8.51 9.72
C LYS A 12 -10.58 7.01 9.75
N VAL A 13 -11.16 6.23 8.84
CA VAL A 13 -10.89 4.78 8.74
C VAL A 13 -9.42 4.51 8.42
N LEU A 14 -8.80 5.25 7.48
CA LEU A 14 -7.37 5.10 7.20
C LEU A 14 -6.49 5.37 8.43
N LEU A 15 -6.82 6.41 9.20
CA LEU A 15 -6.10 6.76 10.43
C LEU A 15 -6.24 5.69 11.52
N GLU A 16 -7.43 5.09 11.66
CA GLU A 16 -7.67 3.98 12.57
C GLU A 16 -6.85 2.74 12.18
N LEU A 17 -6.80 2.40 10.88
CA LEU A 17 -5.98 1.30 10.38
C LEU A 17 -4.49 1.54 10.62
N GLU A 18 -4.00 2.76 10.40
CA GLU A 18 -2.64 3.15 10.72
C GLU A 18 -2.35 3.02 12.22
N THR A 19 -3.24 3.52 13.06
CA THR A 19 -3.11 3.41 14.52
C THR A 19 -3.00 1.95 14.94
N ARG A 20 -3.87 1.09 14.40
CA ARG A 20 -3.88 -0.35 14.68
C ARG A 20 -2.61 -1.05 14.19
N PHE A 21 -2.11 -0.67 13.03
CA PHE A 21 -0.85 -1.21 12.50
C PHE A 21 0.35 -0.86 13.39
N ASN A 22 0.35 0.34 13.98
CA ASN A 22 1.41 0.85 14.85
C ASN A 22 1.27 0.44 16.33
N GLN A 23 0.24 -0.31 16.70
CA GLN A 23 0.07 -0.78 18.08
C GLN A 23 1.26 -1.65 18.50
N LYS A 24 1.95 -1.24 19.57
CA LYS A 24 3.04 -2.03 20.17
C LYS A 24 2.48 -3.37 20.67
N PRO A 25 3.18 -4.48 20.44
CA PRO A 25 2.76 -5.76 20.97
C PRO A 25 2.77 -5.78 22.49
N ARG A 26 1.75 -6.43 23.06
CA ARG A 26 1.63 -6.64 24.51
C ARG A 26 2.58 -7.72 25.06
N SER A 27 3.21 -8.51 24.20
CA SER A 27 4.21 -9.54 24.55
C SER A 27 5.40 -9.46 23.60
N GLY A 28 6.62 -9.59 24.13
CA GLY A 28 7.92 -9.37 23.46
C GLY A 28 8.30 -10.30 22.29
N ASN A 29 7.34 -10.80 21.51
CA ASN A 29 7.61 -11.58 20.30
C ASN A 29 7.87 -10.64 19.10
N LEU A 30 8.99 -10.84 18.40
CA LEU A 30 9.44 -10.06 17.23
C LEU A 30 8.69 -10.41 15.90
N GLY A 31 7.42 -10.80 15.96
CA GLY A 31 6.63 -11.21 14.78
C GLY A 31 5.63 -10.16 14.30
N ILE A 32 5.06 -10.33 13.10
CA ILE A 32 3.86 -9.54 12.71
C ILE A 32 2.72 -9.88 13.68
N HIS A 33 2.02 -8.88 14.20
CA HIS A 33 0.95 -9.12 15.18
C HIS A 33 -0.42 -9.20 14.49
N GLY A 34 -1.36 -9.93 15.10
CA GLY A 34 -2.75 -10.01 14.64
C GLY A 34 -3.34 -8.63 14.26
N PRO A 35 -3.12 -7.56 15.04
CA PRO A 35 -3.56 -6.20 14.70
C PRO A 35 -2.95 -5.64 13.40
N GLN A 36 -1.67 -5.92 13.11
CA GLN A 36 -1.00 -5.47 11.88
C GLN A 36 -1.59 -6.16 10.64
N ILE A 37 -1.81 -7.47 10.72
CA ILE A 37 -2.45 -8.21 9.63
C ILE A 37 -3.88 -7.69 9.41
N GLN A 38 -4.65 -7.53 10.50
CA GLN A 38 -6.02 -7.01 10.44
C GLN A 38 -6.07 -5.60 9.84
N ALA A 39 -5.11 -4.74 10.19
CA ALA A 39 -4.98 -3.41 9.62
C ALA A 39 -4.73 -3.49 8.10
N LEU A 40 -3.77 -4.30 7.66
CA LEU A 40 -3.45 -4.46 6.23
C LEU A 40 -4.64 -5.03 5.45
N THR A 41 -5.38 -6.01 5.98
CA THR A 41 -6.61 -6.51 5.34
C THR A 41 -7.71 -5.45 5.29
N GLY A 42 -7.74 -4.50 6.24
CA GLY A 42 -8.69 -3.40 6.25
C GLY A 42 -8.51 -2.43 5.08
N TYR A 43 -7.28 -2.25 4.58
CA TYR A 43 -7.03 -1.37 3.42
C TYR A 43 -7.78 -1.83 2.16
N VAL A 44 -7.87 -3.15 1.93
CA VAL A 44 -8.65 -3.71 0.83
C VAL A 44 -10.13 -3.31 0.94
N HIS A 45 -10.68 -3.35 2.16
CA HIS A 45 -12.07 -2.96 2.40
C HIS A 45 -12.27 -1.47 2.14
N VAL A 46 -11.34 -0.62 2.59
CA VAL A 46 -11.38 0.83 2.32
C VAL A 46 -11.40 1.11 0.82
N PHE A 47 -10.63 0.38 0.02
CA PHE A 47 -10.60 0.59 -1.44
C PHE A 47 -11.93 0.23 -2.11
N LYS A 48 -12.62 -0.78 -1.60
CA LYS A 48 -13.96 -1.19 -2.08
C LYS A 48 -15.05 -0.20 -1.67
N GLN A 49 -15.01 0.29 -0.42
CA GLN A 49 -16.03 1.20 0.12
C GLN A 49 -15.83 2.66 -0.28
N HIS A 50 -14.57 3.09 -0.40
CA HIS A 50 -14.19 4.46 -0.71
C HIS A 50 -13.19 4.50 -1.88
N PRO A 51 -13.62 4.15 -3.10
CA PRO A 51 -12.75 4.07 -4.28
C PRO A 51 -12.38 5.45 -4.86
N HIS A 52 -12.35 6.49 -4.03
CA HIS A 52 -12.02 7.85 -4.40
C HIS A 52 -10.49 7.97 -4.63
N PRO A 53 -10.01 8.55 -5.75
CA PRO A 53 -8.59 8.57 -6.09
C PRO A 53 -7.67 9.11 -4.98
N LEU A 54 -8.11 10.15 -4.27
CA LEU A 54 -7.35 10.72 -3.16
C LEU A 54 -7.15 9.73 -2.00
N ILE A 55 -8.16 8.93 -1.66
CA ILE A 55 -8.10 7.91 -0.59
C ILE A 55 -7.18 6.77 -1.01
N ILE A 56 -7.38 6.25 -2.23
CA ILE A 56 -6.52 5.20 -2.81
C ILE A 56 -5.06 5.67 -2.83
N ASN A 57 -4.80 6.86 -3.34
CA ASN A 57 -3.46 7.42 -3.43
C ASN A 57 -2.80 7.57 -2.05
N THR A 58 -3.51 8.15 -1.08
CA THR A 58 -2.99 8.32 0.28
C THR A 58 -2.62 6.98 0.91
N ALA A 59 -3.51 5.99 0.76
CA ALA A 59 -3.31 4.67 1.28
C ALA A 59 -2.16 3.90 0.61
N ILE A 60 -2.03 3.98 -0.71
CA ILE A 60 -0.94 3.34 -1.46
C ILE A 60 0.42 3.96 -1.10
N LEU A 61 0.48 5.28 -0.90
CA LEU A 61 1.68 5.95 -0.41
C LEU A 61 2.08 5.45 0.99
N LYS A 62 1.12 5.33 1.92
CA LYS A 62 1.37 4.78 3.27
C LYS A 62 1.84 3.32 3.21
N LEU A 63 1.19 2.49 2.39
CA LEU A 63 1.60 1.10 2.20
C LEU A 63 3.01 1.01 1.61
N ALA A 64 3.41 1.91 0.71
CA ALA A 64 4.78 1.98 0.18
C ALA A 64 5.80 2.34 1.28
N ASP A 65 5.46 3.26 2.19
CA ASP A 65 6.32 3.63 3.32
C ASP A 65 6.55 2.43 4.27
N TRP A 66 5.49 1.68 4.56
CA TRP A 66 5.59 0.45 5.35
C TRP A 66 6.33 -0.67 4.60
N PHE A 67 6.11 -0.80 3.29
CA PHE A 67 6.81 -1.81 2.48
C PHE A 67 8.33 -1.59 2.54
N ARG A 68 8.78 -0.34 2.46
CA ARG A 68 10.20 0.01 2.62
C ARG A 68 10.76 -0.33 4.00
N SER A 69 10.01 -0.04 5.05
CA SER A 69 10.55 0.02 6.42
C SER A 69 10.41 -1.27 7.25
N TYR A 70 9.54 -2.20 6.86
CA TYR A 70 9.20 -3.38 7.67
C TYR A 70 9.75 -4.71 7.13
N ASN A 71 9.62 -5.79 7.90
CA ASN A 71 10.11 -7.12 7.53
C ASN A 71 9.36 -7.76 6.34
N ASN A 72 9.86 -8.90 5.85
CA ASN A 72 9.28 -9.61 4.70
C ASN A 72 7.84 -10.09 4.92
N THR A 73 7.45 -10.35 6.16
CA THR A 73 6.08 -10.75 6.47
C THR A 73 5.12 -9.60 6.19
N VAL A 74 5.42 -8.38 6.66
CA VAL A 74 4.62 -7.19 6.34
C VAL A 74 4.61 -6.93 4.83
N LYS A 75 5.78 -7.01 4.17
CA LYS A 75 5.90 -6.87 2.71
C LYS A 75 5.01 -7.87 1.96
N LEU A 76 4.91 -9.12 2.43
CA LEU A 76 4.04 -10.13 1.84
C LEU A 76 2.56 -9.78 1.96
N TYR A 77 2.11 -9.28 3.11
CA TYR A 77 0.71 -8.85 3.28
C TYR A 77 0.40 -7.59 2.47
N ILE A 78 1.33 -6.65 2.37
CA ILE A 78 1.19 -5.50 1.47
C ILE A 78 1.06 -5.97 0.03
N LEU A 79 1.88 -6.92 -0.43
CA LEU A 79 1.71 -7.51 -1.77
C LEU A 79 0.31 -8.11 -1.97
N LYS A 80 -0.27 -8.77 -0.96
CA LYS A 80 -1.65 -9.27 -1.05
C LYS A 80 -2.65 -8.13 -1.22
N VAL A 81 -2.49 -7.02 -0.50
CA VAL A 81 -3.31 -5.81 -0.67
C VAL A 81 -3.19 -5.27 -2.10
N PHE A 82 -1.98 -5.12 -2.64
CA PHE A 82 -1.77 -4.65 -4.02
C PHE A 82 -2.41 -5.57 -5.06
N LYS A 83 -2.34 -6.89 -4.86
CA LYS A 83 -2.99 -7.87 -5.76
C LYS A 83 -4.50 -7.76 -5.74
N GLU A 84 -5.11 -7.64 -4.56
CA GLU A 84 -6.56 -7.55 -4.44
C GLU A 84 -7.10 -6.17 -4.84
N ALA A 85 -6.26 -5.15 -4.73
CA ALA A 85 -6.56 -3.78 -5.11
C ALA A 85 -6.26 -3.45 -6.57
N SER A 86 -5.90 -4.42 -7.42
CA SER A 86 -5.37 -4.19 -8.77
C SER A 86 -6.23 -3.23 -9.60
N HIS A 87 -7.56 -3.42 -9.61
CA HIS A 87 -8.51 -2.54 -10.31
C HIS A 87 -8.61 -1.12 -9.75
N HIS A 88 -8.18 -0.91 -8.50
CA HIS A 88 -8.14 0.40 -7.89
C HIS A 88 -6.80 1.12 -8.14
N LEU A 89 -5.75 0.40 -8.57
CA LEU A 89 -4.42 0.97 -8.78
C LEU A 89 -4.39 2.00 -9.93
N GLU A 90 -5.29 1.89 -10.90
CA GLU A 90 -5.52 2.89 -11.97
C GLU A 90 -5.84 4.29 -11.42
N LYS A 91 -6.28 4.39 -10.16
CA LYS A 91 -6.63 5.64 -9.49
C LYS A 91 -5.48 6.27 -8.71
N VAL A 92 -4.28 5.66 -8.75
CA VAL A 92 -3.09 6.17 -8.05
C VAL A 92 -2.55 7.38 -8.80
N MET A 93 -2.48 8.53 -8.13
CA MET A 93 -2.02 9.79 -8.73
C MET A 93 -0.49 9.93 -8.67
N ASN A 94 0.12 9.55 -7.55
CA ASN A 94 1.54 9.74 -7.28
C ASN A 94 2.37 8.48 -7.56
N VAL A 95 2.20 7.89 -8.76
CA VAL A 95 2.88 6.65 -9.17
C VAL A 95 4.40 6.74 -8.99
N ASP A 96 5.04 7.83 -9.44
CA ASP A 96 6.49 8.00 -9.34
C ASP A 96 7.00 7.98 -7.90
N GLU A 97 6.22 8.55 -6.97
CA GLU A 97 6.57 8.57 -5.55
C GLU A 97 6.41 7.18 -4.91
N THR A 98 5.35 6.47 -5.26
CA THR A 98 5.17 5.07 -4.86
C THR A 98 6.33 4.20 -5.36
N VAL A 99 6.70 4.32 -6.64
CA VAL A 99 7.83 3.58 -7.24
C VAL A 99 9.14 3.97 -6.58
N ARG A 100 9.40 5.27 -6.37
CA ARG A 100 10.63 5.78 -5.71
C ARG A 100 10.83 5.20 -4.31
N ARG A 101 9.75 4.92 -3.57
CA ARG A 101 9.82 4.29 -2.23
C ARG A 101 10.12 2.80 -2.27
N ILE A 102 9.62 2.11 -3.29
CA ILE A 102 9.66 0.64 -3.41
C ILE A 102 10.92 0.17 -4.15
N LEU A 103 11.29 0.85 -5.23
CA LEU A 103 12.37 0.46 -6.15
C LEU A 103 13.73 0.23 -5.47
N PRO A 104 14.18 1.04 -4.48
CA PRO A 104 15.48 0.83 -3.83
C PRO A 104 15.63 -0.54 -3.15
N ILE A 105 14.51 -1.21 -2.82
CA ILE A 105 14.51 -2.52 -2.15
C ILE A 105 15.03 -3.62 -3.10
N LEU A 106 15.01 -3.42 -4.42
CA LEU A 106 15.64 -4.33 -5.38
C LEU A 106 17.15 -4.47 -5.19
N GLY A 107 17.81 -3.46 -4.61
CA GLY A 107 19.22 -3.51 -4.26
C GLY A 107 19.51 -4.28 -2.96
N SER A 108 18.49 -4.81 -2.28
CA SER A 108 18.66 -5.58 -1.05
C SER A 108 19.38 -6.92 -1.31
N ASN A 109 20.25 -7.32 -0.38
CA ASN A 109 20.85 -8.65 -0.39
C ASN A 109 19.84 -9.76 -0.07
N ASP A 110 18.66 -9.42 0.45
CA ASP A 110 17.58 -10.36 0.75
C ASP A 110 16.81 -10.78 -0.53
N PRO A 111 16.91 -12.03 -0.99
CA PRO A 111 16.20 -12.50 -2.18
C PRO A 111 14.67 -12.50 -2.03
N ILE A 112 14.14 -12.68 -0.82
CA ILE A 112 12.70 -12.64 -0.56
C ILE A 112 12.20 -11.21 -0.71
N ALA A 113 12.91 -10.24 -0.12
CA ALA A 113 12.57 -8.82 -0.25
C ALA A 113 12.56 -8.39 -1.73
N ARG A 114 13.58 -8.79 -2.51
CA ARG A 114 13.64 -8.52 -3.96
C ARG A 114 12.48 -9.15 -4.72
N SER A 115 12.18 -10.42 -4.47
CA SER A 115 11.06 -11.13 -5.11
C SER A 115 9.71 -10.49 -4.81
N LEU A 116 9.47 -10.09 -3.55
CA LEU A 116 8.25 -9.38 -3.17
C LEU A 116 8.16 -8.01 -3.87
N THR A 117 9.28 -7.29 -3.96
CA THR A 117 9.36 -5.99 -4.62
C THR A 117 9.00 -6.09 -6.10
N LEU A 118 9.60 -7.05 -6.82
CA LEU A 118 9.27 -7.30 -8.23
C LEU A 118 7.78 -7.60 -8.43
N ARG A 119 7.17 -8.38 -7.53
CA ARG A 119 5.75 -8.72 -7.61
C ARG A 119 4.86 -7.50 -7.37
N VAL A 120 5.23 -6.60 -6.46
CA VAL A 120 4.49 -5.33 -6.23
C VAL A 120 4.60 -4.42 -7.45
N LEU A 121 5.80 -4.27 -8.02
CA LEU A 121 6.00 -3.50 -9.25
C LEU A 121 5.22 -4.11 -10.42
N GLY A 122 5.14 -5.44 -10.50
CA GLY A 122 4.30 -6.14 -11.47
C GLY A 122 2.80 -5.87 -11.32
N CYS A 123 2.30 -5.65 -10.10
CA CYS A 123 0.90 -5.21 -9.89
C CYS A 123 0.66 -3.77 -10.39
N MET A 124 1.70 -2.94 -10.44
CA MET A 124 1.64 -1.55 -10.87
C MET A 124 2.11 -1.35 -12.32
N SER A 125 2.44 -2.41 -13.05
CA SER A 125 3.13 -2.28 -14.34
C SER A 125 2.33 -1.46 -15.36
N SER A 126 1.01 -1.64 -15.43
CA SER A 126 0.13 -0.92 -16.36
C SER A 126 0.20 0.59 -16.13
N ILE A 127 0.01 1.05 -14.89
CA ILE A 127 0.04 2.47 -14.54
C ILE A 127 1.43 3.10 -14.62
N ILE A 128 2.50 2.28 -14.49
CA ILE A 128 3.88 2.74 -14.69
C ILE A 128 4.13 2.95 -16.18
N ALA A 129 3.68 2.02 -17.04
CA ALA A 129 3.85 2.10 -18.48
C ALA A 129 3.11 3.32 -19.07
N GLU A 130 1.86 3.53 -18.69
CA GLU A 130 1.07 4.70 -19.14
C GLU A 130 1.75 6.04 -18.83
N LYS A 131 2.39 6.16 -17.66
CA LYS A 131 3.13 7.35 -17.28
C LYS A 131 4.40 7.59 -18.11
N LEU A 132 5.08 6.52 -18.51
CA LEU A 132 6.26 6.62 -19.38
C LEU A 132 5.83 7.08 -20.77
N ASP A 133 4.76 6.51 -21.33
CA ASP A 133 4.25 6.89 -22.65
C ASP A 133 3.86 8.38 -22.70
N VAL A 134 3.22 8.91 -21.65
CA VAL A 134 2.86 10.36 -21.57
C VAL A 134 4.09 11.29 -21.46
N GLN A 135 5.23 10.80 -20.98
CA GLN A 135 6.46 11.61 -20.87
C GLN A 135 7.24 11.68 -22.19
N PHE A 136 7.00 10.74 -23.12
CA PHE A 136 7.74 10.62 -24.38
C PHE A 136 6.87 10.79 -25.64
N GLY A 137 5.56 11.01 -25.50
CA GLY A 137 4.63 11.37 -26.58
C GLY A 137 4.37 12.86 -26.65
#